data_AF-A0A9D7G9H3-F1
#
_entry.id   AF-A0A9D7G9H3-F1
#
_cell.length_a   1.000
_cell.length_b   1.000
_cell.length_c   1.000
_cell.angle_alpha   90.00
_cell.angle_beta   90.00
_cell.angle_gamma   90.00
#
_symmetry.space_group_name_H-M   'P 1'
#
loop_
_entity.id
_entity.type
_entity.pdbx_description
1 polymer ?
#
loop_
_entity_poly.entity_id
_entity_poly.type
_entity_poly.pdbx_seq_one_letter_code
_entity_poly.pdbx_strand_id
1 'polypeptide(L)'
;MNRILLPVLVAALSAPAFTNAQVSFGGQPLGLDQAYLPAPPLVVMPEVDAAALMTEDEARMAQGIKGPYRFGFNHATDISTENSGTWTTLPNGDGVWRVAIACPSAFSINFEFNEYVVPDGGQVFVYNEAGEVLGAFTAESNPGHTELGVTQLPGDRITIEYVEPFAVRGEGHLRIGQVTHAYRDLFRALKGFGTSGSCNNNVICPEGDPWRPQIRSVAMITVGGSGICTGQLINNCNNDGTPYFLTANHCLGGNNSWVFRFNWNSPVCSPTTNAPTNQTVSGSTLKANNAASDVALLQLNSTPPASYNVFYTGWDKSGTAPTASTCIHHPDGDIKKISFDTNPATQVSWGGAATWRIANWEDGTTEPGSSGSGLWNQNGLLIGQLYGGTASCSNNINDYFGRFSTSYQYLQTWLGNCGNTLQGYPLTVGIDEAAAAGELTISPNPTPGNVVVGLPSGMRNGGRLTVFDALGKQVAQRSLTSGIERVTFELGEQNAGLYFVEATAEGYHRVQRLVIAR
;
A
#
# COMPACT_ATOMS: atom_id res chain seq x y z
N MET A 1 51.42 -48.06 10.40
CA MET A 1 50.99 -46.81 11.07
C MET A 1 49.89 -46.19 10.21
N ASN A 2 48.64 -46.63 10.40
CA ASN A 2 47.48 -46.09 9.66
C ASN A 2 46.80 -45.01 10.53
N ARG A 3 46.94 -43.74 10.13
CA ARG A 3 46.19 -42.63 10.70
C ARG A 3 44.92 -42.43 9.87
N ILE A 4 43.77 -42.73 10.47
CA ILE A 4 42.45 -42.44 9.93
C ILE A 4 42.20 -40.94 10.17
N LEU A 5 42.03 -40.18 9.09
CA LEU A 5 41.56 -38.78 9.13
C LEU A 5 40.04 -38.80 8.96
N LEU A 6 39.31 -38.40 10.00
CA LEU A 6 37.88 -38.11 9.96
C LEU A 6 37.67 -36.68 9.45
N PRO A 7 36.82 -36.42 8.44
CA PRO A 7 36.44 -35.06 8.10
C PRO A 7 35.36 -34.58 9.09
N VAL A 8 35.65 -33.52 9.84
CA VAL A 8 34.65 -32.79 10.62
C VAL A 8 33.85 -31.93 9.64
N LEU A 9 32.60 -32.33 9.40
CA LEU A 9 31.62 -31.55 8.67
C LEU A 9 31.14 -30.41 9.58
N VAL A 10 31.69 -29.21 9.41
CA VAL A 10 31.15 -28.01 10.05
C VAL A 10 29.91 -27.59 9.28
N ALA A 11 28.74 -28.03 9.76
CA ALA A 11 27.47 -27.49 9.31
C ALA A 11 27.31 -26.07 9.87
N ALA A 12 27.62 -25.07 9.05
CA ALA A 12 27.24 -23.70 9.33
C ALA A 12 25.71 -23.60 9.22
N LEU A 13 25.01 -23.63 10.36
CA LEU A 13 23.61 -23.21 10.43
C LEU A 13 23.57 -21.70 10.19
N SER A 14 23.40 -21.29 8.93
CA SER A 14 22.87 -19.97 8.60
C SER A 14 21.38 -19.98 8.94
N ALA A 15 21.03 -19.55 10.15
CA ALA A 15 19.65 -19.21 10.47
C ALA A 15 19.26 -18.00 9.59
N PRO A 16 18.16 -18.08 8.82
CA PRO A 16 17.61 -16.89 8.20
C PRO A 16 17.16 -15.94 9.32
N ALA A 17 17.80 -14.78 9.43
CA ALA A 17 17.28 -13.67 10.21
C ALA A 17 16.03 -13.18 9.50
N PHE A 18 14.86 -13.55 10.01
CA PHE A 18 13.59 -12.97 9.58
C PHE A 18 13.50 -11.57 10.18
N THR A 19 13.91 -10.56 9.42
CA THR A 19 13.63 -9.17 9.74
C THR A 19 12.15 -8.90 9.48
N ASN A 20 11.41 -8.52 10.52
CA ASN A 20 9.99 -8.16 10.42
C ASN A 20 9.90 -6.65 10.20
N ALA A 21 9.80 -6.21 8.95
CA ALA A 21 9.64 -4.80 8.59
C ALA A 21 8.31 -4.21 9.07
N GLN A 22 8.32 -3.09 9.82
CA GLN A 22 7.16 -2.27 10.23
C GLN A 22 5.80 -2.99 10.22
N VAL A 23 5.74 -4.05 11.04
CA VAL A 23 4.52 -4.70 11.46
C VAL A 23 4.03 -3.90 12.68
N SER A 24 2.74 -3.59 12.77
CA SER A 24 2.14 -3.42 14.09
C SER A 24 2.34 -4.76 14.80
N PHE A 25 3.30 -4.85 15.73
CA PHE A 25 3.65 -6.10 16.41
C PHE A 25 2.56 -6.58 17.39
N GLY A 26 1.30 -6.23 17.14
CA GLY A 26 0.21 -6.35 18.09
C GLY A 26 0.38 -5.40 19.27
N GLY A 27 -0.17 -5.79 20.42
CA GLY A 27 -0.26 -4.95 21.60
C GLY A 27 -1.40 -3.93 21.51
N GLN A 28 -1.65 -3.25 22.63
CA GLN A 28 -2.58 -2.13 22.71
C GLN A 28 -1.91 -1.04 23.56
N PRO A 29 -2.07 0.23 23.21
CA PRO A 29 -1.63 1.33 24.06
C PRO A 29 -2.36 1.29 25.40
N LEU A 30 -1.59 1.30 26.48
CA LEU A 30 -2.08 1.29 27.85
C LEU A 30 -2.87 2.55 28.19
N GLY A 31 -2.53 3.68 27.55
CA GLY A 31 -3.18 4.97 27.78
C GLY A 31 -4.59 5.10 27.18
N LEU A 32 -4.97 4.22 26.25
CA LEU A 32 -6.26 4.33 25.54
C LEU A 32 -7.44 3.87 26.42
N ASP A 33 -7.22 2.89 27.30
CA ASP A 33 -8.20 2.46 28.31
C ASP A 33 -8.22 3.38 29.57
N GLN A 34 -7.33 4.37 29.66
CA GLN A 34 -7.19 5.44 30.67
C GLN A 34 -7.17 5.05 32.15
N ALA A 35 -7.44 3.79 32.52
CA ALA A 35 -7.81 3.43 33.88
C ALA A 35 -6.71 3.64 34.94
N TYR A 36 -5.45 3.83 34.53
CA TYR A 36 -4.30 3.87 35.45
C TYR A 36 -3.20 4.88 35.14
N LEU A 37 -3.37 5.74 34.13
CA LEU A 37 -2.31 6.63 33.68
C LEU A 37 -2.76 8.11 33.66
N PRO A 38 -1.91 9.08 34.08
CA PRO A 38 -2.27 10.50 34.09
C PRO A 38 -2.57 11.03 32.67
N ALA A 39 -3.17 12.21 32.53
CA ALA A 39 -3.26 12.84 31.21
C ALA A 39 -1.84 13.17 30.68
N PRO A 40 -1.50 12.86 29.42
CA PRO A 40 -0.21 13.23 28.86
C PRO A 40 -0.11 14.75 28.70
N PRO A 41 1.07 15.35 28.91
CA PRO A 41 1.31 16.75 28.57
C PRO A 41 1.04 17.01 27.08
N LEU A 42 0.39 18.13 26.79
CA LEU A 42 0.04 18.52 25.43
C LEU A 42 1.04 19.54 24.88
N VAL A 43 1.66 19.21 23.75
CA VAL A 43 2.44 20.15 22.94
C VAL A 43 1.56 20.64 21.80
N VAL A 44 1.35 21.96 21.71
CA VAL A 44 0.54 22.57 20.66
C VAL A 44 1.46 23.16 19.60
N MET A 45 1.32 22.71 18.36
CA MET A 45 2.04 23.26 17.22
C MET A 45 1.50 24.65 16.85
N PRO A 46 2.33 25.53 16.26
CA PRO A 46 1.86 26.79 15.69
C PRO A 46 0.74 26.58 14.67
N GLU A 47 -0.17 27.54 14.56
CA GLU A 47 -1.19 27.56 13.51
C GLU A 47 -0.54 27.61 12.12
N VAL A 48 -1.19 26.99 11.14
CA VAL A 48 -0.76 26.96 9.74
C VAL A 48 -1.77 27.70 8.88
N ASP A 49 -1.28 28.65 8.06
CA ASP A 49 -2.11 29.33 7.07
C ASP A 49 -2.34 28.42 5.85
N ALA A 50 -3.34 27.56 5.96
CA ALA A 50 -3.72 26.61 4.91
C ALA A 50 -4.07 27.32 3.59
N ALA A 51 -4.73 28.49 3.65
CA ALA A 51 -5.14 29.23 2.45
C ALA A 51 -3.95 29.79 1.68
N ALA A 52 -2.95 30.32 2.39
CA ALA A 52 -1.71 30.77 1.78
C ALA A 52 -0.94 29.60 1.12
N LEU A 53 -0.86 28.45 1.79
CA LEU A 53 -0.19 27.26 1.24
C LEU A 53 -0.90 26.72 0.00
N MET A 54 -2.23 26.67 0.01
CA MET A 54 -3.00 26.27 -1.17
C MET A 54 -2.80 27.24 -2.35
N THR A 55 -2.74 28.55 -2.08
CA THR A 55 -2.46 29.57 -3.11
C THR A 55 -1.04 29.42 -3.68
N GLU A 56 -0.06 29.11 -2.82
CA GLU A 56 1.32 28.83 -3.23
C GLU A 56 1.38 27.58 -4.14
N ASP A 57 0.66 26.51 -3.77
CA ASP A 57 0.58 25.28 -4.56
C ASP A 57 0.02 25.53 -5.97
N GLU A 58 -1.07 26.31 -6.08
CA GLU A 58 -1.65 26.70 -7.36
C GLU A 58 -0.66 27.50 -8.22
N ALA A 59 0.06 28.45 -7.63
CA ALA A 59 1.08 29.23 -8.34
C ALA A 59 2.24 28.36 -8.84
N ARG A 60 2.69 27.39 -8.03
CA ARG A 60 3.72 26.42 -8.41
C ARG A 60 3.28 25.56 -9.60
N MET A 61 2.04 25.05 -9.56
CA MET A 61 1.45 24.26 -10.64
C MET A 61 1.35 25.09 -11.93
N ALA A 62 0.88 26.34 -11.84
CA ALA A 62 0.79 27.25 -13.00
C ALA A 62 2.16 27.57 -13.63
N GLN A 63 3.23 27.56 -12.83
CA GLN A 63 4.61 27.72 -13.30
C GLN A 63 5.24 26.40 -13.82
N GLY A 64 4.53 25.27 -13.74
CA GLY A 64 5.04 23.97 -14.14
C GLY A 64 6.16 23.44 -13.23
N ILE A 65 6.22 23.91 -11.98
CA ILE A 65 7.18 23.43 -10.99
C ILE A 65 6.81 22.00 -10.59
N LYS A 66 7.74 21.08 -10.82
CA LYS A 66 7.56 19.65 -10.54
C LYS A 66 7.93 19.34 -9.09
N GLY A 67 7.26 18.34 -8.53
CA GLY A 67 7.52 17.88 -7.17
C GLY A 67 6.35 17.06 -6.62
N PRO A 68 6.52 16.52 -5.40
CA PRO A 68 5.46 15.83 -4.69
C PRO A 68 4.20 16.68 -4.52
N TYR A 69 3.04 16.04 -4.49
CA TYR A 69 1.77 16.69 -4.16
C TYR A 69 1.76 17.09 -2.68
N ARG A 70 1.82 18.39 -2.40
CA ARG A 70 1.91 18.89 -1.02
C ARG A 70 0.56 18.79 -0.32
N PHE A 71 0.56 18.17 0.85
CA PHE A 71 -0.63 18.01 1.70
C PHE A 71 -0.44 18.59 3.11
N GLY A 72 0.80 18.82 3.53
CA GLY A 72 1.10 19.24 4.90
C GLY A 72 2.22 20.27 5.02
N PHE A 73 2.31 20.85 6.21
CA PHE A 73 3.37 21.75 6.62
C PHE A 73 4.20 21.09 7.72
N ASN A 74 5.53 21.08 7.57
CA ASN A 74 6.43 20.47 8.54
C ASN A 74 6.88 21.51 9.57
N HIS A 75 6.47 21.32 10.83
CA HIS A 75 7.07 22.02 11.97
C HIS A 75 8.35 21.30 12.38
N ALA A 76 9.47 22.01 12.44
CA ALA A 76 10.67 21.52 13.11
C ALA A 76 10.44 21.51 14.63
N THR A 77 10.74 20.40 15.28
CA THR A 77 10.49 20.19 16.72
C THR A 77 11.70 19.59 17.42
N ASP A 78 11.68 19.63 18.75
CA ASP A 78 12.63 18.92 19.61
C ASP A 78 11.87 18.28 20.77
N ILE A 79 10.91 17.41 20.47
CA ILE A 79 10.10 16.73 21.48
C ILE A 79 10.76 15.39 21.78
N SER A 80 11.24 15.16 22.99
CA SER A 80 11.96 13.94 23.34
C SER A 80 11.54 13.31 24.67
N THR A 81 12.00 12.08 24.89
CA THR A 81 11.86 11.34 26.17
C THR A 81 12.52 12.03 27.36
N GLU A 82 13.43 12.97 27.11
CA GLU A 82 14.21 13.69 28.13
C GLU A 82 13.68 15.09 28.43
N ASN A 83 13.05 15.76 27.46
CA ASN A 83 12.65 17.17 27.60
C ASN A 83 11.13 17.41 27.56
N SER A 84 10.35 16.41 27.15
CA SER A 84 8.91 16.50 26.89
C SER A 84 8.17 15.27 27.42
N GLY A 85 6.85 15.37 27.51
CA GLY A 85 5.99 14.28 27.97
C GLY A 85 6.15 13.94 29.44
N THR A 86 5.55 12.82 29.86
CA THR A 86 5.60 12.33 31.25
C THR A 86 5.87 10.84 31.28
N TRP A 87 6.84 10.44 32.10
CA TRP A 87 7.08 9.05 32.48
C TRP A 87 6.20 8.61 33.65
N THR A 88 5.59 7.44 33.55
CA THR A 88 4.88 6.75 34.63
C THR A 88 5.50 5.37 34.84
N THR A 89 5.84 5.01 36.08
CA THR A 89 6.29 3.65 36.41
C THR A 89 5.10 2.79 36.81
N LEU A 90 4.92 1.66 36.15
CA LEU A 90 3.85 0.69 36.40
C LEU A 90 4.18 -0.20 37.63
N PRO A 91 3.18 -0.90 38.20
CA PRO A 91 3.40 -1.81 39.34
C PRO A 91 4.40 -2.95 39.06
N ASN A 92 4.54 -3.37 37.80
CA ASN A 92 5.51 -4.39 37.37
C ASN A 92 6.93 -3.82 37.15
N GLY A 93 7.12 -2.50 37.30
CA GLY A 93 8.40 -1.81 37.15
C GLY A 93 8.65 -1.18 35.79
N ASP A 94 7.82 -1.49 34.78
CA ASP A 94 7.97 -0.94 33.43
C ASP A 94 7.73 0.58 33.42
N GLY A 95 8.41 1.26 32.51
CA GLY A 95 8.23 2.67 32.23
C GLY A 95 7.23 2.89 31.10
N VAL A 96 6.35 3.88 31.24
CA VAL A 96 5.47 4.36 30.17
C VAL A 96 5.67 5.86 30.01
N TRP A 97 6.27 6.28 28.90
CA TRP A 97 6.37 7.68 28.50
C TRP A 97 5.23 8.06 27.57
N ARG A 98 4.59 9.21 27.81
CA ARG A 98 3.57 9.73 26.90
C ARG A 98 3.67 11.24 26.69
N VAL A 99 3.38 11.65 25.46
CA VAL A 99 3.20 13.05 25.05
C VAL A 99 2.04 13.15 24.07
N ALA A 100 1.20 14.17 24.22
CA ALA A 100 0.18 14.50 23.24
C ALA A 100 0.64 15.66 22.37
N ILE A 101 0.27 15.64 21.09
CA ILE A 101 0.56 16.69 20.12
C ILE A 101 -0.76 17.14 19.52
N ALA A 102 -0.99 18.46 19.47
CA ALA A 102 -2.11 19.05 18.75
C ALA A 102 -1.61 20.00 17.64
N CYS A 103 -2.20 19.89 16.46
CA CYS A 103 -1.99 20.76 15.31
C CYS A 103 -3.32 21.43 14.97
N PRO A 104 -3.63 22.62 15.50
CA PRO A 104 -4.97 23.21 15.39
C PRO A 104 -5.49 23.25 13.95
N SER A 105 -6.68 22.69 13.72
CA SER A 105 -7.33 22.61 12.40
C SER A 105 -6.65 21.70 11.35
N ALA A 106 -5.67 20.89 11.74
CA ALA A 106 -5.10 19.89 10.85
C ALA A 106 -6.11 18.78 10.51
N PHE A 107 -6.09 18.29 9.28
CA PHE A 107 -6.89 17.12 8.89
C PHE A 107 -6.30 15.80 9.38
N SER A 108 -4.98 15.75 9.52
CA SER A 108 -4.22 14.62 10.05
C SER A 108 -2.86 15.08 10.56
N ILE A 109 -2.24 14.25 11.40
CA ILE A 109 -0.88 14.45 11.88
C ILE A 109 -0.05 13.23 11.51
N ASN A 110 1.13 13.48 10.95
CA ASN A 110 2.23 12.52 10.86
C ASN A 110 3.49 13.18 11.40
N PHE A 111 4.55 12.41 11.60
CA PHE A 111 5.79 12.94 12.17
C PHE A 111 6.98 12.03 11.85
N GLU A 112 8.17 12.51 12.17
CA GLU A 112 9.43 11.79 12.04
C GLU A 112 10.17 11.78 13.37
N PHE A 113 10.57 10.59 13.79
CA PHE A 113 11.64 10.44 14.75
C PHE A 113 12.97 10.62 14.03
N ASN A 114 13.76 11.61 14.45
CA ASN A 114 15.16 11.76 14.03
C ASN A 114 16.14 11.04 14.99
N GLU A 115 15.63 10.61 16.14
CA GLU A 115 16.26 9.65 17.04
C GLU A 115 15.19 8.63 17.45
N TYR A 116 15.35 7.40 17.00
CA TYR A 116 14.47 6.27 17.28
C TYR A 116 15.32 5.09 17.78
N VAL A 117 15.53 5.06 19.09
CA VAL A 117 16.23 3.97 19.79
C VAL A 117 15.22 3.29 20.70
N VAL A 118 14.81 2.08 20.32
CA VAL A 118 13.89 1.26 21.09
C VAL A 118 14.60 -0.07 21.42
N PRO A 119 14.95 -0.35 22.69
CA PRO A 119 15.58 -1.60 23.08
C PRO A 119 14.61 -2.79 22.98
N ASP A 120 15.17 -4.01 23.11
CA ASP A 120 14.40 -5.25 23.04
C ASP A 120 13.21 -5.25 24.02
N GLY A 121 12.02 -5.58 23.50
CA GLY A 121 10.76 -5.56 24.25
C GLY A 121 10.12 -4.16 24.39
N GLY A 122 10.82 -3.09 24.00
CA GLY A 122 10.24 -1.75 23.92
C GLY A 122 9.19 -1.63 22.82
N GLN A 123 8.13 -0.86 23.07
CA GLN A 123 7.01 -0.69 22.15
C GLN A 123 6.56 0.76 22.09
N VAL A 124 6.46 1.33 20.88
CA VAL A 124 5.90 2.67 20.65
C VAL A 124 4.55 2.56 19.96
N PHE A 125 3.56 3.27 20.48
CA PHE A 125 2.22 3.40 19.91
C PHE A 125 1.93 4.86 19.61
N VAL A 126 1.10 5.09 18.59
CA VAL A 126 0.54 6.40 18.28
C VAL A 126 -0.95 6.25 18.12
N TYR A 127 -1.75 7.09 18.78
CA TYR A 127 -3.20 7.01 18.69
C TYR A 127 -3.88 8.37 18.68
N ASN A 128 -5.05 8.45 18.05
CA ASN A 128 -5.87 9.67 18.02
C ASN A 128 -7.07 9.54 18.96
N GLU A 129 -7.85 10.62 19.06
CA GLU A 129 -9.05 10.66 19.91
C GLU A 129 -10.19 9.75 19.43
N ALA A 130 -10.16 9.32 18.17
CA ALA A 130 -11.11 8.35 17.61
C ALA A 130 -10.77 6.90 17.97
N GLY A 131 -9.64 6.66 18.64
CA GLY A 131 -9.18 5.33 19.03
C GLY A 131 -8.46 4.57 17.92
N GLU A 132 -8.09 5.23 16.82
CA GLU A 132 -7.24 4.64 15.79
C GLU A 132 -5.80 4.57 16.30
N VAL A 133 -5.12 3.44 16.06
CA VAL A 133 -3.79 3.14 16.61
C VAL A 133 -2.82 2.75 15.50
N LEU A 134 -1.61 3.30 15.55
CA LEU A 134 -0.42 2.85 14.85
C LEU A 134 0.57 2.23 15.84
N GLY A 135 1.33 1.25 15.35
CA GLY A 135 2.23 0.44 16.18
C GLY A 135 1.55 -0.81 16.75
N ALA A 136 2.20 -1.60 17.61
CA ALA A 136 3.50 -1.33 18.23
C ALA A 136 4.63 -1.18 17.20
N PHE A 137 5.38 -0.09 17.27
CA PHE A 137 6.69 0.04 16.64
C PHE A 137 7.76 -0.45 17.62
N THR A 138 8.75 -1.17 17.11
CA THR A 138 9.86 -1.78 17.88
C THR A 138 11.19 -1.49 17.19
N ALA A 139 12.31 -2.02 17.69
CA ALA A 139 13.61 -1.96 17.02
C ALA A 139 13.56 -2.44 15.56
N GLU A 140 12.72 -3.44 15.27
CA GLU A 140 12.56 -4.05 13.94
C GLU A 140 11.72 -3.19 12.98
N SER A 141 11.13 -2.09 13.44
CA SER A 141 10.36 -1.19 12.56
C SER A 141 11.24 -0.46 11.54
N ASN A 142 12.51 -0.21 11.86
CA ASN A 142 13.51 0.29 10.91
C ASN A 142 14.92 -0.24 11.28
N PRO A 143 15.21 -1.52 11.02
CA PRO A 143 16.38 -2.21 11.56
C PRO A 143 17.68 -1.59 11.06
N GLY A 144 18.60 -1.29 11.99
CA GLY A 144 19.89 -0.67 11.67
C GLY A 144 19.83 0.84 11.42
N HIS A 145 18.69 1.47 11.64
CA HIS A 145 18.48 2.91 11.47
C HIS A 145 17.91 3.53 12.76
N THR A 146 18.28 4.79 13.02
CA THR A 146 17.82 5.57 14.18
C THR A 146 16.83 6.66 13.81
N GLU A 147 16.24 6.57 12.62
CA GLU A 147 15.20 7.48 12.13
C GLU A 147 13.96 6.66 11.83
N LEU A 148 12.76 7.21 12.02
CA LEU A 148 11.52 6.52 11.67
C LEU A 148 10.44 7.53 11.25
N GLY A 149 9.95 7.40 10.04
CA GLY A 149 8.76 8.09 9.57
C GLY A 149 7.50 7.36 10.05
N VAL A 150 6.58 8.10 10.66
CA VAL A 150 5.28 7.57 11.08
C VAL A 150 4.23 8.10 10.11
N THR A 151 3.32 7.24 9.65
CA THR A 151 2.26 7.63 8.69
C THR A 151 1.20 8.54 9.34
N GLN A 152 0.36 9.14 8.51
CA GLN A 152 -0.70 10.04 8.92
C GLN A 152 -1.76 9.32 9.73
N LEU A 153 -2.16 9.95 10.84
CA LEU A 153 -3.30 9.58 11.64
C LEU A 153 -4.35 10.71 11.56
N PRO A 154 -5.62 10.41 11.22
CA PRO A 154 -6.68 11.41 11.12
C PRO A 154 -6.88 12.22 12.40
N GLY A 155 -7.28 13.48 12.23
CA GLY A 155 -7.56 14.41 13.32
C GLY A 155 -6.42 15.38 13.61
N ASP A 156 -6.72 16.36 14.46
CA ASP A 156 -5.82 17.45 14.84
C ASP A 156 -5.10 17.21 16.17
N ARG A 157 -5.23 15.99 16.73
CA ARG A 157 -4.56 15.57 17.95
C ARG A 157 -4.18 14.10 17.93
N ILE A 158 -2.95 13.82 18.35
CA ILE A 158 -2.42 12.47 18.55
C ILE A 158 -1.72 12.37 19.91
N THR A 159 -1.61 11.14 20.42
CA THR A 159 -0.77 10.80 21.57
C THR A 159 0.27 9.78 21.14
N ILE A 160 1.52 10.02 21.51
CA ILE A 160 2.62 9.06 21.39
C ILE A 160 2.82 8.42 22.76
N GLU A 161 2.92 7.10 22.78
CA GLU A 161 3.16 6.30 23.97
C GLU A 161 4.32 5.35 23.75
N TYR A 162 5.31 5.38 24.63
CA TYR A 162 6.43 4.47 24.62
C TYR A 162 6.44 3.64 25.91
N VAL A 163 6.36 2.32 25.76
CA VAL A 163 6.49 1.34 26.83
C VAL A 163 7.91 0.80 26.83
N GLU A 164 8.63 1.01 27.92
CA GLU A 164 9.99 0.55 28.16
C GLU A 164 9.99 -0.51 29.27
N PRO A 165 10.35 -1.77 28.96
CA PRO A 165 10.43 -2.81 29.97
C PRO A 165 11.46 -2.47 31.06
N PHE A 166 11.17 -2.83 32.31
CA PHE A 166 12.08 -2.60 33.43
C PHE A 166 13.50 -3.12 33.20
N ALA A 167 13.63 -4.23 32.47
CA ALA A 167 14.91 -4.89 32.19
C ALA A 167 15.88 -4.06 31.35
N VAL A 168 15.37 -3.09 30.58
CA VAL A 168 16.14 -2.24 29.64
C VAL A 168 15.92 -0.76 29.94
N ARG A 169 15.61 -0.43 31.20
CA ARG A 169 15.20 0.92 31.60
C ARG A 169 16.30 1.96 31.34
N GLY A 170 15.94 3.04 30.64
CA GLY A 170 16.83 4.13 30.28
C GLY A 170 17.71 3.84 29.06
N GLU A 171 17.49 2.73 28.36
CA GLU A 171 18.17 2.42 27.09
C GLU A 171 17.40 2.98 25.88
N GLY A 172 16.10 3.28 26.03
CA GLY A 172 15.29 3.88 24.99
C GLY A 172 15.44 5.40 24.88
N HIS A 173 15.62 5.89 23.66
CA HIS A 173 15.70 7.32 23.35
C HIS A 173 14.84 7.64 22.13
N LEU A 174 13.85 8.51 22.31
CA LEU A 174 12.97 8.97 21.25
C LEU A 174 13.04 10.48 21.14
N ARG A 175 13.27 10.98 19.92
CA ARG A 175 13.21 12.41 19.58
C ARG A 175 12.41 12.60 18.31
N ILE A 176 11.34 13.39 18.41
CA ILE A 176 10.50 13.82 17.28
C ILE A 176 11.08 15.14 16.78
N GLY A 177 11.78 15.08 15.65
CA GLY A 177 12.42 16.22 15.00
C GLY A 177 11.51 17.00 14.06
N GLN A 178 10.41 16.37 13.63
CA GLN A 178 9.44 16.98 12.72
C GLN A 178 8.02 16.52 13.04
N VAL A 179 7.08 17.46 13.12
CA VAL A 179 5.64 17.20 13.15
C VAL A 179 5.02 17.79 11.89
N THR A 180 4.29 17.00 11.12
CA THR A 180 3.57 17.45 9.94
C THR A 180 2.12 17.77 10.28
N HIS A 181 1.71 19.00 9.98
CA HIS A 181 0.35 19.50 10.04
C HIS A 181 -0.28 19.38 8.65
N ALA A 182 -1.24 18.46 8.45
CA ALA A 182 -1.91 18.32 7.15
C ALA A 182 -2.97 19.42 6.94
N TYR A 183 -2.77 20.25 5.92
CA TYR A 183 -3.73 21.28 5.48
C TYR A 183 -4.65 20.78 4.35
N ARG A 184 -4.43 19.57 3.83
CA ARG A 184 -5.33 18.86 2.91
C ARG A 184 -5.84 17.57 3.56
N ASP A 185 -7.12 17.25 3.33
CA ASP A 185 -7.74 16.02 3.83
C ASP A 185 -7.44 14.83 2.91
N LEU A 186 -6.52 13.96 3.32
CA LEU A 186 -6.23 12.70 2.61
C LEU A 186 -7.18 11.54 2.99
N PHE A 187 -7.96 11.69 4.07
CA PHE A 187 -8.77 10.63 4.67
C PHE A 187 -10.27 10.81 4.45
N ARG A 188 -10.71 11.94 3.88
CA ARG A 188 -12.12 12.19 3.55
C ARG A 188 -13.03 12.24 4.79
N ALA A 189 -12.49 12.66 5.94
CA ALA A 189 -13.23 12.72 7.20
C ALA A 189 -14.26 13.86 7.23
N LEU A 190 -14.06 14.91 6.44
CA LEU A 190 -14.92 16.08 6.41
C LEU A 190 -15.42 16.38 4.98
N LYS A 191 -16.55 15.74 4.62
CA LYS A 191 -17.40 15.90 3.42
C LYS A 191 -17.11 14.95 2.25
N GLY A 192 -18.21 14.52 1.62
CA GLY A 192 -18.27 13.42 0.66
C GLY A 192 -17.33 13.54 -0.53
N PHE A 193 -16.62 12.43 -0.77
CA PHE A 193 -15.99 11.92 -1.99
C PHE A 193 -15.42 12.93 -3.01
N GLY A 194 -14.09 12.93 -3.18
CA GLY A 194 -13.41 13.40 -4.39
C GLY A 194 -12.29 14.41 -4.18
N THR A 195 -11.16 14.01 -3.59
CA THR A 195 -9.91 14.74 -3.89
C THR A 195 -9.52 14.40 -5.32
N SER A 196 -9.32 13.11 -5.59
CA SER A 196 -9.20 12.62 -6.96
C SER A 196 -10.52 12.69 -7.71
N GLY A 197 -10.48 13.05 -8.99
CA GLY A 197 -11.69 13.22 -9.79
C GLY A 197 -12.46 11.91 -9.99
N SER A 198 -13.80 12.01 -10.14
CA SER A 198 -14.71 10.87 -10.20
C SER A 198 -14.56 9.97 -11.43
N CYS A 199 -13.75 10.39 -12.42
CA CYS A 199 -13.45 9.57 -13.60
C CYS A 199 -12.46 8.43 -13.30
N ASN A 200 -11.75 8.48 -12.17
CA ASN A 200 -10.76 7.47 -11.82
C ASN A 200 -11.42 6.17 -11.31
N ASN A 201 -10.93 5.03 -11.79
CA ASN A 201 -11.45 3.71 -11.39
C ASN A 201 -10.76 3.19 -10.14
N ASN A 202 -11.52 2.72 -9.15
CA ASN A 202 -10.93 2.02 -8.01
C ASN A 202 -10.32 0.72 -8.48
N VAL A 203 -9.09 0.42 -8.02
CA VAL A 203 -8.42 -0.83 -8.42
C VAL A 203 -9.24 -2.09 -8.15
N ILE A 204 -10.11 -2.10 -7.13
CA ILE A 204 -10.97 -3.25 -6.78
C ILE A 204 -12.13 -3.48 -7.77
N CYS A 205 -12.46 -2.51 -8.61
CA CYS A 205 -13.48 -2.67 -9.64
C CYS A 205 -13.08 -3.74 -10.69
N PRO A 206 -14.02 -4.27 -11.50
CA PRO A 206 -13.76 -5.33 -12.46
C PRO A 206 -12.64 -5.03 -13.46
N GLU A 207 -12.44 -3.75 -13.79
CA GLU A 207 -11.36 -3.26 -14.66
C GLU A 207 -9.97 -3.66 -14.13
N GLY A 208 -9.82 -3.77 -12.79
CA GLY A 208 -8.58 -4.18 -12.14
C GLY A 208 -8.39 -5.69 -11.98
N ASP A 209 -9.36 -6.54 -12.32
CA ASP A 209 -9.25 -8.00 -12.20
C ASP A 209 -8.04 -8.59 -12.94
N PRO A 210 -7.69 -8.16 -14.16
CA PRO A 210 -6.51 -8.67 -14.86
C PRO A 210 -5.18 -8.18 -14.27
N TRP A 211 -5.21 -7.23 -13.33
CA TRP A 211 -4.05 -6.47 -12.87
C TRP A 211 -3.73 -6.68 -11.39
N ARG A 212 -4.33 -7.68 -10.74
CA ARG A 212 -4.19 -7.97 -9.30
C ARG A 212 -2.72 -8.08 -8.85
N PRO A 213 -1.80 -8.70 -9.60
CA PRO A 213 -0.38 -8.68 -9.24
C PRO A 213 0.22 -7.26 -9.26
N GLN A 214 0.07 -6.53 -10.36
CA GLN A 214 0.62 -5.17 -10.52
C GLN A 214 0.04 -4.21 -9.47
N ILE A 215 -1.25 -4.32 -9.16
CA ILE A 215 -1.91 -3.54 -8.10
C ILE A 215 -1.19 -3.71 -6.75
N ARG A 216 -0.76 -4.93 -6.40
CA ARG A 216 -0.04 -5.23 -5.14
C ARG A 216 1.41 -4.78 -5.13
N SER A 217 1.96 -4.34 -6.27
CA SER A 217 3.29 -3.75 -6.33
C SER A 217 3.31 -2.26 -5.97
N VAL A 218 2.18 -1.58 -6.16
CA VAL A 218 2.09 -0.11 -6.02
C VAL A 218 1.85 0.31 -4.58
N ALA A 219 2.54 1.37 -4.15
CA ALA A 219 2.33 2.03 -2.87
C ALA A 219 2.26 3.56 -3.03
N MET A 220 1.54 4.20 -2.11
CA MET A 220 1.60 5.63 -1.90
C MET A 220 2.84 5.97 -1.09
N ILE A 221 3.54 7.03 -1.45
CA ILE A 221 4.76 7.49 -0.77
C ILE A 221 4.43 8.79 -0.04
N THR A 222 4.71 8.85 1.26
CA THR A 222 4.86 10.12 1.99
C THR A 222 6.30 10.57 1.90
N VAL A 223 6.55 11.58 1.07
CA VAL A 223 7.87 12.15 0.79
C VAL A 223 8.15 13.27 1.78
N GLY A 224 9.26 13.18 2.52
CA GLY A 224 9.72 14.22 3.44
C GLY A 224 8.68 14.63 4.49
N GLY A 225 7.71 13.76 4.79
CA GLY A 225 6.61 14.01 5.71
C GLY A 225 5.44 14.84 5.15
N SER A 226 5.60 15.65 4.10
CA SER A 226 4.57 16.61 3.67
C SER A 226 4.13 16.53 2.20
N GLY A 227 4.77 15.68 1.41
CA GLY A 227 4.46 15.46 0.01
C GLY A 227 3.96 14.05 -0.27
N ILE A 228 3.15 13.88 -1.31
CA ILE A 228 2.71 12.58 -1.82
C ILE A 228 3.25 12.34 -3.22
N CYS A 229 3.76 11.12 -3.42
CA CYS A 229 4.03 10.53 -4.73
C CYS A 229 3.54 9.08 -4.76
N THR A 230 3.72 8.41 -5.90
CA THR A 230 3.47 6.99 -6.11
C THR A 230 4.76 6.27 -6.48
N GLY A 231 4.85 4.98 -6.20
CA GLY A 231 5.83 4.10 -6.84
C GLY A 231 5.46 2.63 -6.73
N GLN A 232 6.38 1.75 -7.12
CA GLN A 232 6.14 0.32 -7.21
C GLN A 232 7.38 -0.51 -6.88
N LEU A 233 7.17 -1.63 -6.21
CA LEU A 233 8.20 -2.67 -6.08
C LEU A 233 8.53 -3.27 -7.45
N ILE A 234 9.81 -3.43 -7.74
CA ILE A 234 10.31 -3.93 -9.02
C ILE A 234 11.18 -5.17 -8.83
N ASN A 235 10.95 -6.19 -9.65
CA ASN A 235 11.73 -7.42 -9.61
C ASN A 235 13.14 -7.22 -10.19
N ASN A 236 14.08 -8.07 -9.79
CA ASN A 236 15.44 -8.11 -10.32
C ASN A 236 15.76 -9.52 -10.86
N CYS A 237 16.84 -9.64 -11.63
CA CYS A 237 17.21 -10.88 -12.32
C CYS A 237 17.48 -12.08 -11.39
N ASN A 238 17.71 -11.86 -10.09
CA ASN A 238 17.87 -12.93 -9.10
C ASN A 238 16.53 -13.47 -8.59
N ASN A 239 15.40 -12.76 -8.80
CA ASN A 239 14.09 -13.11 -8.26
C ASN A 239 14.12 -13.36 -6.74
N ASP A 240 14.80 -12.48 -6.01
CA ASP A 240 15.10 -12.68 -4.59
C ASP A 240 14.20 -11.87 -3.64
N GLY A 241 13.28 -11.08 -4.18
CA GLY A 241 12.40 -10.22 -3.39
C GLY A 241 13.12 -9.08 -2.67
N THR A 242 14.34 -8.69 -3.11
CA THR A 242 14.98 -7.47 -2.61
C THR A 242 14.03 -6.29 -2.81
N PRO A 243 13.72 -5.47 -1.78
CA PRO A 243 12.71 -4.41 -1.81
C PRO A 243 13.14 -3.17 -2.61
N TYR A 244 13.52 -3.38 -3.88
CA TYR A 244 13.74 -2.31 -4.83
C TYR A 244 12.40 -1.67 -5.19
N PHE A 245 12.36 -0.34 -5.12
CA PHE A 245 11.16 0.45 -5.29
C PHE A 245 11.43 1.58 -6.30
N LEU A 246 10.71 1.55 -7.42
CA LEU A 246 10.83 2.51 -8.52
C LEU A 246 9.84 3.65 -8.33
N THR A 247 10.30 4.90 -8.49
CA THR A 247 9.46 6.11 -8.50
C THR A 247 10.10 7.18 -9.41
N ALA A 248 9.58 8.41 -9.40
CA ALA A 248 10.10 9.52 -10.19
C ALA A 248 11.26 10.24 -9.49
N ASN A 249 12.24 10.69 -10.27
CA ASN A 249 13.36 11.48 -9.76
C ASN A 249 12.92 12.83 -9.18
N HIS A 250 11.92 13.48 -9.77
CA HIS A 250 11.41 14.75 -9.23
C HIS A 250 10.65 14.59 -7.90
N CYS A 251 10.30 13.36 -7.49
CA CYS A 251 9.76 13.09 -6.16
C CYS A 251 10.85 13.09 -5.08
N LEU A 252 12.14 13.02 -5.44
CA LEU A 252 13.24 13.04 -4.48
C LEU A 252 13.29 14.40 -3.75
N GLY A 253 13.58 14.34 -2.45
CA GLY A 253 13.64 15.50 -1.57
C GLY A 253 13.27 15.14 -0.12
N GLY A 254 13.57 16.06 0.81
CA GLY A 254 13.35 15.86 2.25
C GLY A 254 14.32 14.86 2.89
N ASN A 255 14.03 14.44 4.12
CA ASN A 255 14.80 13.44 4.86
C ASN A 255 14.51 12.02 4.36
N ASN A 256 15.39 11.05 4.69
CA ASN A 256 15.28 9.65 4.26
C ASN A 256 14.18 8.83 5.00
N SER A 257 13.32 9.50 5.76
CA SER A 257 12.22 8.97 6.57
C SER A 257 10.93 8.69 5.79
N TRP A 258 11.03 8.47 4.47
CA TRP A 258 9.87 8.28 3.61
C TRP A 258 9.00 7.11 4.10
N VAL A 259 7.69 7.25 3.99
CA VAL A 259 6.75 6.20 4.39
C VAL A 259 6.01 5.65 3.17
N PHE A 260 6.11 4.35 2.94
CA PHE A 260 5.53 3.62 1.82
C PHE A 260 4.29 2.87 2.29
N ARG A 261 3.09 3.37 1.94
CA ARG A 261 1.81 2.76 2.32
C ARG A 261 1.31 1.83 1.22
N PHE A 262 1.37 0.53 1.49
CA PHE A 262 0.81 -0.53 0.65
C PHE A 262 -0.68 -0.71 0.91
N ASN A 263 -1.37 -1.31 -0.06
CA ASN A 263 -2.80 -1.68 0.04
C ASN A 263 -3.74 -0.54 0.49
N TRP A 264 -3.36 0.72 0.23
CA TRP A 264 -4.21 1.90 0.34
C TRP A 264 -5.21 1.94 -0.82
N ASN A 265 -6.14 0.98 -0.87
CA ASN A 265 -7.15 0.85 -1.91
C ASN A 265 -8.51 0.55 -1.31
N SER A 266 -9.58 1.09 -1.91
CA SER A 266 -10.91 0.78 -1.40
C SER A 266 -11.20 -0.73 -1.43
N PRO A 267 -11.81 -1.30 -0.37
CA PRO A 267 -12.23 -2.70 -0.35
C PRO A 267 -13.47 -2.96 -1.21
N VAL A 268 -14.15 -1.93 -1.71
CA VAL A 268 -15.36 -2.03 -2.54
C VAL A 268 -15.26 -1.10 -3.74
N CYS A 269 -15.89 -1.49 -4.85
CA CYS A 269 -15.85 -0.66 -6.06
C CYS A 269 -16.64 0.65 -5.88
N SER A 270 -17.83 0.59 -5.27
CA SER A 270 -18.67 1.76 -4.99
C SER A 270 -19.61 1.52 -3.80
N PRO A 271 -19.84 2.52 -2.93
CA PRO A 271 -19.12 3.79 -2.87
C PRO A 271 -17.67 3.56 -2.44
N THR A 272 -16.77 4.45 -2.84
CA THR A 272 -15.35 4.36 -2.46
C THR A 272 -15.21 4.50 -0.95
N THR A 273 -14.60 3.55 -0.27
CA THR A 273 -14.28 3.62 1.17
C THR A 273 -12.77 3.53 1.42
N ASN A 274 -12.30 4.03 2.57
CA ASN A 274 -10.90 3.94 2.96
C ASN A 274 -10.50 2.48 3.26
N ALA A 275 -9.19 2.23 3.16
CA ALA A 275 -8.54 0.94 3.41
C ALA A 275 -7.78 0.96 4.75
N PRO A 276 -7.12 -0.15 5.14
CA PRO A 276 -6.17 -0.13 6.25
C PRO A 276 -5.10 0.96 6.05
N THR A 277 -4.89 1.79 7.07
CA THR A 277 -3.93 2.91 7.08
C THR A 277 -2.55 2.50 7.60
N ASN A 278 -2.42 1.28 8.11
CA ASN A 278 -1.29 0.79 8.89
C ASN A 278 -0.36 -0.18 8.15
N GLN A 279 -0.59 -0.42 6.84
CA GLN A 279 0.30 -1.27 6.04
C GLN A 279 1.43 -0.45 5.43
N THR A 280 2.41 -0.08 6.25
CA THR A 280 3.44 0.89 5.90
C THR A 280 4.85 0.35 6.12
N VAL A 281 5.80 0.72 5.26
CA VAL A 281 7.24 0.55 5.49
C VAL A 281 7.88 1.93 5.57
N SER A 282 8.80 2.14 6.51
CA SER A 282 9.48 3.40 6.74
C SER A 282 10.93 3.30 6.32
N GLY A 283 11.41 4.35 5.68
CA GLY A 283 12.81 4.52 5.33
C GLY A 283 13.18 3.81 4.03
N SER A 284 14.10 4.45 3.31
CA SER A 284 14.71 3.87 2.13
C SER A 284 16.10 4.45 1.87
N THR A 285 16.88 3.73 1.09
CA THR A 285 18.17 4.19 0.57
C THR A 285 18.07 4.42 -0.93
N LEU A 286 18.47 5.60 -1.40
CA LEU A 286 18.59 5.89 -2.84
C LEU A 286 19.70 5.03 -3.47
N LYS A 287 19.36 4.30 -4.54
CA LYS A 287 20.28 3.41 -5.26
C LYS A 287 20.75 3.98 -6.59
N ALA A 288 19.84 4.61 -7.32
CA ALA A 288 20.14 5.29 -8.56
C ALA A 288 19.03 6.30 -8.89
N ASN A 289 19.36 7.38 -9.58
CA ASN A 289 18.39 8.28 -10.18
C ASN A 289 18.94 8.89 -11.46
N ASN A 290 18.03 9.39 -12.31
CA ASN A 290 18.43 10.10 -13.52
C ASN A 290 17.35 11.08 -13.98
N ALA A 291 17.74 12.32 -14.28
CA ALA A 291 16.82 13.34 -14.77
C ALA A 291 16.40 13.15 -16.24
N ALA A 292 17.22 12.48 -17.07
CA ALA A 292 16.94 12.28 -18.51
C ALA A 292 15.82 11.27 -18.79
N SER A 293 15.42 10.48 -17.80
CA SER A 293 14.19 9.68 -17.83
C SER A 293 13.35 9.86 -16.57
N ASP A 294 13.71 10.83 -15.72
CA ASP A 294 13.07 11.13 -14.43
C ASP A 294 12.83 9.92 -13.53
N VAL A 295 13.79 9.01 -13.48
CA VAL A 295 13.67 7.75 -12.72
C VAL A 295 14.43 7.86 -11.41
N ALA A 296 13.86 7.31 -10.35
CA ALA A 296 14.57 7.01 -9.10
C ALA A 296 14.32 5.56 -8.70
N LEU A 297 15.38 4.89 -8.29
CA LEU A 297 15.35 3.56 -7.70
C LEU A 297 15.81 3.67 -6.26
N LEU A 298 14.93 3.26 -5.36
CA LEU A 298 15.16 3.15 -3.93
C LEU A 298 15.30 1.67 -3.56
N GLN A 299 15.92 1.38 -2.42
CA GLN A 299 15.73 0.13 -1.71
C GLN A 299 15.08 0.47 -0.37
N LEU A 300 13.92 -0.10 -0.08
CA LEU A 300 13.30 0.06 1.23
C LEU A 300 14.22 -0.53 2.30
N ASN A 301 14.27 0.10 3.48
CA ASN A 301 15.15 -0.37 4.56
C ASN A 301 14.75 -1.77 5.05
N SER A 302 13.49 -2.16 4.80
CA SER A 302 12.93 -3.40 5.28
C SER A 302 12.03 -4.02 4.20
N THR A 303 12.05 -5.35 4.09
CA THR A 303 11.20 -6.10 3.16
C THR A 303 9.74 -6.06 3.63
N PRO A 304 8.76 -5.60 2.81
CA PRO A 304 7.37 -5.58 3.22
C PRO A 304 6.91 -6.94 3.76
N PRO A 305 6.18 -6.98 4.89
CA PRO A 305 5.71 -8.23 5.49
C PRO A 305 4.96 -9.12 4.50
N ALA A 306 5.12 -10.44 4.63
CA ALA A 306 4.40 -11.39 3.79
C ALA A 306 2.87 -11.22 3.87
N SER A 307 2.35 -10.76 5.01
CA SER A 307 0.91 -10.46 5.22
C SER A 307 0.39 -9.30 4.36
N TYR A 308 1.27 -8.43 3.86
CA TYR A 308 0.86 -7.38 2.91
C TYR A 308 0.66 -7.97 1.51
N ASN A 309 1.13 -9.20 1.28
CA ASN A 309 0.97 -9.95 0.03
C ASN A 309 1.47 -9.15 -1.19
N VAL A 310 2.59 -8.44 -1.03
CA VAL A 310 3.15 -7.57 -2.06
C VAL A 310 3.63 -8.35 -3.27
N PHE A 311 3.68 -7.66 -4.42
CA PHE A 311 4.21 -8.19 -5.67
C PHE A 311 5.35 -7.30 -6.16
N TYR A 312 6.38 -7.89 -6.73
CA TYR A 312 7.50 -7.22 -7.36
C TYR A 312 7.25 -7.24 -8.86
N THR A 313 6.94 -6.09 -9.44
CA THR A 313 6.51 -6.07 -10.83
C THR A 313 7.63 -6.47 -11.79
N GLY A 314 7.26 -7.22 -12.83
CA GLY A 314 8.13 -7.51 -13.95
C GLY A 314 8.34 -6.26 -14.82
N TRP A 315 9.31 -6.32 -15.72
CA TRP A 315 9.66 -5.17 -16.56
C TRP A 315 10.06 -5.58 -17.97
N ASP A 316 9.91 -4.63 -18.90
CA ASP A 316 10.35 -4.73 -20.30
C ASP A 316 11.22 -3.52 -20.65
N LYS A 317 12.50 -3.77 -20.94
CA LYS A 317 13.49 -2.76 -21.32
C LYS A 317 13.77 -2.68 -22.82
N SER A 318 13.03 -3.39 -23.66
CA SER A 318 13.26 -3.44 -25.12
C SER A 318 13.10 -2.08 -25.79
N GLY A 319 12.26 -1.20 -25.24
CA GLY A 319 11.91 0.08 -25.86
C GLY A 319 10.89 -0.05 -26.99
N THR A 320 10.25 -1.22 -27.13
CA THR A 320 9.14 -1.45 -28.06
C THR A 320 7.93 -0.64 -27.60
N ALA A 321 7.26 0.06 -28.51
CA ALA A 321 6.05 0.78 -28.18
C ALA A 321 4.94 -0.21 -27.76
N PRO A 322 4.28 -0.01 -26.61
CA PRO A 322 3.14 -0.83 -26.22
C PRO A 322 1.98 -0.61 -27.19
N THR A 323 1.12 -1.61 -27.37
CA THR A 323 -0.13 -1.46 -28.15
C THR A 323 -1.29 -0.96 -27.29
N ALA A 324 -1.19 -1.16 -25.98
CA ALA A 324 -2.08 -0.67 -24.94
C ALA A 324 -1.26 -0.50 -23.66
N SER A 325 -1.63 0.45 -22.82
CA SER A 325 -0.94 0.77 -21.58
C SER A 325 -1.89 0.88 -20.41
N THR A 326 -1.41 0.50 -19.23
CA THR A 326 -2.17 0.64 -17.97
C THR A 326 -1.33 1.36 -16.93
N CYS A 327 -1.95 2.28 -16.21
CA CYS A 327 -1.35 3.00 -15.08
C CYS A 327 -2.10 2.64 -13.80
N ILE A 328 -1.37 2.41 -12.71
CA ILE A 328 -1.91 2.15 -11.37
C ILE A 328 -1.26 3.16 -10.42
N HIS A 329 -2.07 3.98 -9.75
CA HIS A 329 -1.56 5.20 -9.13
C HIS A 329 -2.37 5.70 -7.91
N HIS A 330 -1.83 6.69 -7.20
CA HIS A 330 -2.48 7.38 -6.08
C HIS A 330 -2.71 8.87 -6.43
N PRO A 331 -3.78 9.19 -7.17
CA PRO A 331 -4.11 10.57 -7.54
C PRO A 331 -4.55 11.36 -6.31
N ASP A 332 -4.04 12.57 -6.14
CA ASP A 332 -4.20 13.46 -4.98
C ASP A 332 -3.96 12.80 -3.61
N GLY A 333 -3.11 11.76 -3.57
CA GLY A 333 -2.88 10.93 -2.38
C GLY A 333 -4.09 10.11 -1.93
N ASP A 334 -5.08 9.98 -2.81
CA ASP A 334 -6.27 9.18 -2.59
C ASP A 334 -5.98 7.67 -2.69
N ILE A 335 -6.99 6.87 -2.37
CA ILE A 335 -6.98 5.43 -2.56
C ILE A 335 -6.61 5.06 -4.00
N LYS A 336 -5.89 3.95 -4.15
CA LYS A 336 -5.30 3.48 -5.40
C LYS A 336 -6.32 3.36 -6.53
N LYS A 337 -5.95 3.89 -7.69
CA LYS A 337 -6.74 3.89 -8.92
C LYS A 337 -6.03 3.18 -10.07
N ILE A 338 -6.78 2.86 -11.12
CA ILE A 338 -6.28 2.27 -12.36
C ILE A 338 -6.82 3.02 -13.58
N SER A 339 -6.00 3.13 -14.64
CA SER A 339 -6.34 3.87 -15.87
C SER A 339 -5.76 3.18 -17.10
N PHE A 340 -6.44 3.31 -18.24
CA PHE A 340 -6.20 2.52 -19.45
C PHE A 340 -6.11 3.40 -20.70
N ASP A 341 -5.06 3.14 -21.48
CA ASP A 341 -4.92 3.59 -22.88
C ASP A 341 -4.91 2.33 -23.74
N THR A 342 -5.80 2.29 -24.71
CA THR A 342 -6.01 1.20 -25.67
C THR A 342 -5.33 1.47 -27.00
N ASN A 343 -4.62 2.59 -27.11
CA ASN A 343 -3.83 2.98 -28.27
C ASN A 343 -2.33 2.79 -28.03
N PRO A 344 -1.53 2.73 -29.11
CA PRO A 344 -0.09 2.67 -28.97
C PRO A 344 0.51 3.96 -28.38
N ALA A 345 1.32 3.82 -27.33
CA ALA A 345 2.07 4.95 -26.78
C ALA A 345 3.17 5.39 -27.74
N THR A 346 3.45 6.70 -27.79
CA THR A 346 4.46 7.27 -28.68
C THR A 346 5.70 7.72 -27.93
N GLN A 347 6.87 7.72 -28.57
CA GLN A 347 8.11 8.19 -27.94
C GLN A 347 8.29 9.69 -28.20
N VAL A 348 8.47 10.48 -27.14
CA VAL A 348 8.71 11.92 -27.23
C VAL A 348 9.75 12.37 -26.20
N SER A 349 10.30 13.57 -26.38
CA SER A 349 11.00 14.25 -25.28
C SER A 349 10.09 15.28 -24.64
N TRP A 350 9.93 15.21 -23.32
CA TRP A 350 9.13 16.16 -22.55
C TRP A 350 9.92 16.66 -21.34
N GLY A 351 10.03 17.98 -21.18
CA GLY A 351 10.79 18.57 -20.08
C GLY A 351 12.26 18.12 -20.01
N GLY A 352 12.87 17.75 -21.14
CA GLY A 352 14.23 17.22 -21.22
C GLY A 352 14.37 15.72 -20.95
N ALA A 353 13.29 15.03 -20.57
CA ALA A 353 13.28 13.59 -20.37
C ALA A 353 12.79 12.84 -21.61
N ALA A 354 13.27 11.60 -21.79
CA ALA A 354 12.79 10.69 -22.82
C ALA A 354 11.61 9.88 -22.30
N THR A 355 10.42 10.08 -22.89
CA THR A 355 9.15 9.61 -22.34
C THR A 355 8.32 8.80 -23.34
N TRP A 356 7.49 7.91 -22.83
CA TRP A 356 6.27 7.46 -23.48
C TRP A 356 5.22 8.56 -23.32
N ARG A 357 4.53 8.93 -24.40
CA ARG A 357 3.38 9.81 -24.39
C ARG A 357 2.12 8.97 -24.54
N ILE A 358 1.26 9.08 -23.53
CA ILE A 358 -0.14 8.65 -23.56
C ILE A 358 -0.93 9.82 -24.13
N ALA A 359 -1.40 9.68 -25.36
CA ALA A 359 -2.06 10.79 -26.06
C ALA A 359 -3.44 11.08 -25.48
N ASN A 360 -4.16 10.03 -25.09
CA ASN A 360 -5.49 10.09 -24.49
C ASN A 360 -5.69 8.85 -23.60
N TRP A 361 -6.23 9.03 -22.39
CA TRP A 361 -6.77 7.93 -21.60
C TRP A 361 -8.21 7.63 -22.04
N GLU A 362 -8.50 6.37 -22.39
CA GLU A 362 -9.89 5.95 -22.69
C GLU A 362 -10.71 5.73 -21.43
N ASP A 363 -10.04 5.33 -20.34
CA ASP A 363 -10.71 5.03 -19.07
C ASP A 363 -9.80 5.40 -17.89
N GLY A 364 -10.29 6.24 -16.98
CA GLY A 364 -9.47 6.89 -15.96
C GLY A 364 -8.57 8.02 -16.48
N THR A 365 -7.65 8.48 -15.64
CA THR A 365 -6.69 9.56 -15.92
C THR A 365 -5.55 9.52 -14.88
N THR A 366 -4.66 10.52 -14.87
CA THR A 366 -3.75 10.76 -13.72
C THR A 366 -3.92 12.18 -13.18
N GLU A 367 -3.48 12.42 -11.94
CA GLU A 367 -3.61 13.69 -11.24
C GLU A 367 -2.34 13.95 -10.40
N PRO A 368 -2.16 15.12 -9.74
CA PRO A 368 -1.07 15.33 -8.81
C PRO A 368 -0.94 14.17 -7.79
N GLY A 369 0.27 13.80 -7.38
CA GLY A 369 0.50 12.63 -6.50
C GLY A 369 0.60 11.28 -7.22
N SER A 370 0.07 11.15 -8.43
CA SER A 370 0.31 9.99 -9.31
C SER A 370 1.76 9.89 -9.76
N SER A 371 2.55 10.96 -9.62
CA SER A 371 3.96 11.03 -10.04
C SER A 371 4.78 9.85 -9.51
N GLY A 372 5.54 9.21 -10.41
CA GLY A 372 6.30 7.99 -10.13
C GLY A 372 5.53 6.67 -10.30
N SER A 373 4.22 6.70 -10.55
CA SER A 373 3.41 5.51 -10.83
C SER A 373 3.88 4.74 -12.05
N GLY A 374 3.74 3.42 -12.04
CA GLY A 374 4.14 2.57 -13.15
C GLY A 374 3.23 2.69 -14.39
N LEU A 375 3.83 2.54 -15.57
CA LEU A 375 3.15 2.25 -16.83
C LEU A 375 3.45 0.82 -17.24
N TRP A 376 2.42 -0.01 -17.38
CA TRP A 376 2.55 -1.38 -17.85
C TRP A 376 2.08 -1.51 -19.29
N ASN A 377 2.76 -2.36 -20.06
CA ASN A 377 2.35 -2.73 -21.41
C ASN A 377 1.24 -3.80 -21.39
N GLN A 378 0.75 -4.21 -22.57
CA GLN A 378 -0.29 -5.22 -22.74
C GLN A 378 0.03 -6.61 -22.14
N ASN A 379 1.29 -6.88 -21.78
CA ASN A 379 1.73 -8.14 -21.17
C ASN A 379 1.88 -8.01 -19.63
N GLY A 380 1.49 -6.87 -19.04
CA GLY A 380 1.64 -6.63 -17.61
C GLY A 380 3.07 -6.38 -17.16
N LEU A 381 3.96 -5.98 -18.08
CA LEU A 381 5.36 -5.64 -17.78
C LEU A 381 5.56 -4.12 -17.73
N LEU A 382 6.27 -3.66 -16.70
CA LEU A 382 6.57 -2.24 -16.51
C LEU A 382 7.49 -1.72 -17.63
N ILE A 383 7.08 -0.62 -18.28
CA ILE A 383 7.80 0.03 -19.39
C ILE A 383 8.16 1.50 -19.11
N GLY A 384 7.73 2.05 -17.98
CA GLY A 384 8.07 3.40 -17.56
C GLY A 384 7.41 3.79 -16.24
N GLN A 385 7.70 5.01 -15.79
CA GLN A 385 7.10 5.60 -14.59
C GLN A 385 6.63 7.04 -14.86
N LEU A 386 5.54 7.50 -14.24
CA LEU A 386 4.91 8.78 -14.54
C LEU A 386 5.87 9.91 -14.21
N TYR A 387 6.21 10.68 -15.24
CA TYR A 387 6.92 11.94 -15.11
C TYR A 387 5.90 13.05 -14.78
N GLY A 388 4.75 13.06 -15.47
CA GLY A 388 3.68 14.06 -15.32
C GLY A 388 2.99 14.35 -16.65
N GLY A 389 2.08 15.33 -16.68
CA GLY A 389 1.32 15.66 -17.88
C GLY A 389 0.28 16.74 -17.64
N THR A 390 -0.68 16.83 -18.57
CA THR A 390 -1.83 17.75 -18.49
C THR A 390 -3.15 17.02 -18.28
N ALA A 391 -3.09 15.70 -18.06
CA ALA A 391 -4.25 14.89 -17.84
C ALA A 391 -4.94 15.28 -16.52
N SER A 392 -6.27 15.21 -16.51
CA SER A 392 -7.15 15.37 -15.35
C SER A 392 -8.51 14.78 -15.71
N CYS A 393 -9.43 14.65 -14.75
CA CYS A 393 -10.78 14.20 -15.09
C CYS A 393 -11.58 15.15 -16.01
N SER A 394 -11.12 16.39 -16.19
CA SER A 394 -11.69 17.33 -17.16
C SER A 394 -11.02 17.29 -18.53
N ASN A 395 -9.86 16.64 -18.63
CA ASN A 395 -9.03 16.57 -19.83
C ASN A 395 -8.16 15.32 -19.79
N ASN A 396 -8.51 14.24 -20.49
CA ASN A 396 -7.77 12.98 -20.46
C ASN A 396 -6.55 12.94 -21.38
N ILE A 397 -6.05 14.10 -21.83
CA ILE A 397 -5.03 14.21 -22.88
C ILE A 397 -3.65 14.49 -22.28
N ASN A 398 -2.65 13.79 -22.82
CA ASN A 398 -1.21 13.92 -22.55
C ASN A 398 -0.80 13.63 -21.11
N ASP A 399 -0.35 12.40 -20.89
CA ASP A 399 0.61 12.06 -19.85
C ASP A 399 1.93 11.56 -20.43
N TYR A 400 3.00 11.78 -19.69
CA TYR A 400 4.36 11.45 -20.06
C TYR A 400 4.98 10.55 -18.99
N PHE A 401 5.47 9.38 -19.41
CA PHE A 401 6.11 8.40 -18.54
C PHE A 401 7.57 8.23 -18.95
N GLY A 402 8.51 8.44 -18.03
CA GLY A 402 9.93 8.18 -18.27
C GLY A 402 10.16 6.76 -18.79
N ARG A 403 10.82 6.61 -19.94
CA ARG A 403 10.95 5.29 -20.58
C ARG A 403 11.91 4.41 -19.81
N PHE A 404 11.44 3.25 -19.37
CA PHE A 404 12.25 2.29 -18.64
C PHE A 404 13.46 1.78 -19.45
N SER A 405 13.33 1.65 -20.78
CA SER A 405 14.45 1.32 -21.67
C SER A 405 15.59 2.35 -21.63
N THR A 406 15.28 3.63 -21.40
CA THR A 406 16.29 4.70 -21.22
C THR A 406 16.86 4.66 -19.80
N SER A 407 16.01 4.40 -18.80
CA SER A 407 16.38 4.27 -17.39
C SER A 407 17.32 3.11 -17.11
N TYR A 408 17.14 1.97 -17.80
CA TYR A 408 17.71 0.68 -17.39
C TYR A 408 19.24 0.69 -17.26
N GLN A 409 19.97 1.42 -18.11
CA GLN A 409 21.42 1.53 -18.02
C GLN A 409 21.91 2.05 -16.66
N TYR A 410 21.12 2.90 -16.00
CA TYR A 410 21.42 3.44 -14.67
C TYR A 410 20.98 2.50 -13.54
N LEU A 411 20.08 1.57 -13.84
CA LEU A 411 19.50 0.63 -12.86
C LEU A 411 20.14 -0.76 -12.94
N GLN A 412 20.88 -1.05 -14.01
CA GLN A 412 21.38 -2.39 -14.34
C GLN A 412 22.24 -3.00 -13.24
N THR A 413 23.03 -2.19 -12.52
CA THR A 413 23.83 -2.64 -11.38
C THR A 413 22.99 -3.32 -10.29
N TRP A 414 21.73 -2.88 -10.12
CA TRP A 414 20.82 -3.36 -9.09
C TRP A 414 19.82 -4.39 -9.61
N LEU A 415 19.31 -4.18 -10.84
CA LEU A 415 18.29 -5.04 -11.43
C LEU A 415 18.88 -6.26 -12.15
N GLY A 416 20.17 -6.26 -12.45
CA GLY A 416 20.89 -7.37 -13.08
C GLY A 416 20.83 -7.37 -14.61
N ASN A 417 21.15 -8.52 -15.23
CA ASN A 417 21.09 -8.70 -16.68
C ASN A 417 20.51 -10.08 -17.03
N CYS A 418 19.26 -10.12 -17.47
CA CYS A 418 18.49 -11.36 -17.72
C CYS A 418 17.61 -11.27 -18.98
N GLY A 419 18.10 -10.60 -20.03
CA GLY A 419 17.36 -10.41 -21.28
C GLY A 419 16.58 -9.10 -21.30
N ASN A 420 15.64 -8.94 -22.24
CA ASN A 420 14.88 -7.70 -22.40
C ASN A 420 13.62 -7.63 -21.54
N THR A 421 13.14 -8.76 -21.06
CA THR A 421 11.93 -8.86 -20.25
C THR A 421 12.18 -9.75 -19.05
N LEU A 422 11.61 -9.38 -17.91
CA LEU A 422 11.57 -10.21 -16.71
C LEU A 422 10.14 -10.22 -16.17
N GLN A 423 9.64 -11.40 -15.81
CA GLN A 423 8.33 -11.54 -15.17
C GLN A 423 8.37 -11.06 -13.72
N GLY A 424 7.21 -10.77 -13.14
CA GLY A 424 7.16 -10.34 -11.74
C GLY A 424 7.41 -11.49 -10.75
N TYR A 425 7.62 -11.12 -9.49
CA TYR A 425 7.94 -12.03 -8.39
C TYR A 425 7.02 -11.76 -7.18
N PRO A 426 6.51 -12.79 -6.48
CA PRO A 426 6.64 -14.21 -6.81
C PRO A 426 5.88 -14.58 -8.09
N LEU A 427 6.40 -15.55 -8.85
CA LEU A 427 5.76 -16.07 -10.07
C LEU A 427 4.49 -16.91 -9.76
N THR A 428 4.35 -17.33 -8.51
CA THR A 428 3.23 -18.13 -8.05
C THR A 428 2.16 -17.21 -7.49
N VAL A 429 0.95 -17.29 -8.04
CA VAL A 429 -0.25 -16.72 -7.39
C VAL A 429 -0.41 -17.38 -6.01
N GLY A 430 -0.59 -16.57 -4.98
CA GLY A 430 -0.80 -17.06 -3.61
C GLY A 430 -2.06 -17.93 -3.52
N ILE A 431 -2.14 -18.80 -2.52
CA ILE A 431 -3.34 -19.66 -2.28
C ILE A 431 -4.61 -18.80 -2.14
N ASP A 432 -4.49 -17.60 -1.55
CA ASP A 432 -5.59 -16.63 -1.41
C ASP A 432 -5.98 -15.96 -2.75
N GLU A 433 -5.07 -15.88 -3.71
CA GLU A 433 -5.30 -15.34 -5.05
C GLU A 433 -6.02 -16.37 -5.94
N ALA A 434 -5.70 -17.65 -5.77
CA ALA A 434 -6.47 -18.76 -6.34
C ALA A 434 -7.85 -18.91 -5.68
N ALA A 435 -7.99 -18.58 -4.39
CA ALA A 435 -9.26 -18.55 -3.69
C ALA A 435 -10.15 -17.37 -4.15
N ALA A 436 -9.61 -16.16 -4.26
CA ALA A 436 -10.35 -14.99 -4.71
C ALA A 436 -10.75 -15.06 -6.21
N ALA A 437 -9.93 -15.67 -7.06
CA ALA A 437 -10.26 -15.88 -8.48
C ALA A 437 -11.13 -17.13 -8.74
N GLY A 438 -11.30 -18.02 -7.74
CA GLY A 438 -11.79 -19.38 -7.90
C GLY A 438 -12.87 -19.86 -6.91
N GLU A 439 -13.35 -19.03 -5.98
CA GLU A 439 -14.38 -19.44 -5.02
C GLU A 439 -15.81 -19.14 -5.47
N LEU A 440 -16.66 -20.13 -5.23
CA LEU A 440 -18.11 -19.98 -5.26
C LEU A 440 -18.53 -19.24 -3.98
N THR A 441 -19.03 -18.01 -4.10
CA THR A 441 -19.52 -17.26 -2.93
C THR A 441 -21.00 -17.50 -2.72
N ILE A 442 -21.44 -17.61 -1.47
CA ILE A 442 -22.84 -17.88 -1.11
C ILE A 442 -23.27 -16.86 -0.06
N SER A 443 -24.24 -16.00 -0.38
CA SER A 443 -24.71 -14.95 0.53
C SER A 443 -26.21 -14.64 0.36
N PRO A 444 -26.97 -14.44 1.45
CA PRO A 444 -26.57 -14.64 2.85
C PRO A 444 -26.40 -16.13 3.18
N ASN A 445 -25.56 -16.44 4.17
CA ASN A 445 -25.36 -17.81 4.66
C ASN A 445 -24.96 -17.76 6.16
N PRO A 446 -25.87 -18.02 7.11
CA PRO A 446 -27.19 -18.62 6.93
C PRO A 446 -28.21 -17.75 6.16
N THR A 447 -29.16 -18.38 5.46
CA THR A 447 -30.23 -17.71 4.68
C THR A 447 -31.64 -18.06 5.19
N PRO A 448 -32.63 -17.15 5.13
CA PRO A 448 -34.04 -17.48 5.31
C PRO A 448 -34.67 -18.24 4.13
N GLY A 449 -33.91 -18.47 3.06
CA GLY A 449 -34.36 -19.17 1.85
C GLY A 449 -33.81 -18.57 0.57
N ASN A 450 -33.55 -17.26 0.52
CA ASN A 450 -33.06 -16.59 -0.68
C ASN A 450 -31.55 -16.44 -0.61
N VAL A 451 -30.85 -16.99 -1.59
CA VAL A 451 -29.39 -17.01 -1.60
C VAL A 451 -28.84 -16.68 -2.97
N VAL A 452 -27.85 -15.79 -3.00
CA VAL A 452 -27.09 -15.42 -4.18
C VAL A 452 -25.79 -16.20 -4.18
N VAL A 453 -25.55 -16.87 -5.30
CA VAL A 453 -24.34 -17.63 -5.58
C VAL A 453 -23.49 -16.82 -6.56
N GLY A 454 -22.35 -16.30 -6.12
CA GLY A 454 -21.37 -15.65 -6.99
C GLY A 454 -20.44 -16.68 -7.63
N LEU A 455 -20.26 -16.56 -8.95
CA LEU A 455 -19.55 -17.52 -9.77
C LEU A 455 -18.09 -17.11 -9.96
N PRO A 456 -17.15 -18.07 -9.90
CA PRO A 456 -15.76 -17.78 -10.19
C PRO A 456 -15.53 -17.61 -11.69
N SER A 457 -14.40 -16.96 -12.00
CA SER A 457 -13.95 -16.70 -13.36
C SER A 457 -13.90 -17.97 -14.24
N GLY A 458 -13.55 -19.11 -13.64
CA GLY A 458 -13.51 -20.43 -14.29
C GLY A 458 -14.87 -20.96 -14.79
N MET A 459 -15.99 -20.34 -14.41
CA MET A 459 -17.34 -20.71 -14.88
C MET A 459 -17.94 -19.72 -15.90
N ARG A 460 -17.17 -18.71 -16.34
CA ARG A 460 -17.63 -17.67 -17.29
C ARG A 460 -17.99 -18.18 -18.69
N ASN A 461 -17.54 -19.39 -19.04
CA ASN A 461 -17.84 -20.05 -20.32
C ASN A 461 -19.04 -21.01 -20.25
N GLY A 462 -19.73 -21.05 -19.11
CA GLY A 462 -20.88 -21.93 -18.86
C GLY A 462 -20.55 -23.06 -17.87
N GLY A 463 -21.59 -23.76 -17.44
CA GLY A 463 -21.50 -24.76 -16.37
C GLY A 463 -22.86 -25.06 -15.75
N ARG A 464 -22.86 -25.60 -14.54
CA ARG A 464 -24.06 -25.97 -13.80
C ARG A 464 -23.88 -25.72 -12.31
N LEU A 465 -24.91 -25.18 -11.68
CA LEU A 465 -25.07 -25.14 -10.23
C LEU A 465 -26.16 -26.12 -9.81
N THR A 466 -25.91 -26.89 -8.77
CA THR A 466 -26.86 -27.83 -8.17
C THR A 466 -26.88 -27.65 -6.66
N VAL A 467 -28.06 -27.59 -6.05
CA VAL A 467 -28.21 -27.55 -4.60
C VAL A 467 -28.68 -28.92 -4.13
N PHE A 468 -27.99 -29.48 -3.13
CA PHE A 468 -28.30 -30.74 -2.48
C PHE A 468 -28.67 -30.51 -1.01
N ASP A 469 -29.59 -31.31 -0.47
CA ASP A 469 -29.77 -31.41 0.98
C ASP A 469 -28.65 -32.26 1.63
N ALA A 470 -28.66 -32.33 2.96
CA ALA A 470 -27.66 -33.09 3.72
C ALA A 470 -27.65 -34.60 3.43
N LEU A 471 -28.69 -35.15 2.78
CA LEU A 471 -28.78 -36.55 2.38
C LEU A 471 -28.35 -36.77 0.92
N GLY A 472 -27.91 -35.71 0.23
CA GLY A 472 -27.50 -35.75 -1.17
C GLY A 472 -28.66 -35.71 -2.17
N LYS A 473 -29.88 -35.41 -1.72
CA LYS A 473 -31.01 -35.23 -2.64
C LYS A 473 -30.92 -33.85 -3.28
N GLN A 474 -30.99 -33.80 -4.61
CA GLN A 474 -31.04 -32.55 -5.36
C GLN A 474 -32.35 -31.80 -5.06
N VAL A 475 -32.24 -30.54 -4.64
CA VAL A 475 -33.38 -29.65 -4.33
C VAL A 475 -33.53 -28.50 -5.32
N ALA A 476 -32.45 -28.06 -5.98
CA ALA A 476 -32.50 -27.06 -7.04
C ALA A 476 -31.35 -27.23 -8.03
N GLN A 477 -31.50 -26.72 -9.25
CA GLN A 477 -30.44 -26.69 -10.26
C GLN A 477 -30.60 -25.51 -11.22
N ARG A 478 -29.48 -24.98 -11.72
CA ARG A 478 -29.41 -23.96 -12.76
C ARG A 478 -28.26 -24.27 -13.73
N SER A 479 -28.55 -24.24 -15.03
CA SER A 479 -27.52 -24.25 -16.06
C SER A 479 -27.04 -22.82 -16.33
N LEU A 480 -25.73 -22.66 -16.55
CA LEU A 480 -25.10 -21.36 -16.75
C LEU A 480 -24.76 -21.19 -18.23
N THR A 481 -25.12 -20.03 -18.78
CA THR A 481 -24.63 -19.56 -20.08
C THR A 481 -23.43 -18.65 -19.87
N SER A 482 -22.70 -18.37 -20.96
CA SER A 482 -21.53 -17.49 -20.89
C SER A 482 -21.89 -16.09 -20.37
N GLY A 483 -20.99 -15.50 -19.57
CA GLY A 483 -21.13 -14.15 -19.03
C GLY A 483 -22.01 -14.01 -17.78
N ILE A 484 -22.55 -15.10 -17.22
CA ILE A 484 -23.25 -15.05 -15.93
C ILE A 484 -22.23 -15.05 -14.79
N GLU A 485 -22.35 -14.07 -13.90
CA GLU A 485 -21.45 -13.92 -12.74
C GLU A 485 -22.13 -14.20 -11.39
N ARG A 486 -23.47 -14.18 -11.33
CA ARG A 486 -24.26 -14.46 -10.12
C ARG A 486 -25.54 -15.19 -10.47
N VAL A 487 -25.98 -16.08 -9.59
CA VAL A 487 -27.23 -16.82 -9.71
C VAL A 487 -27.96 -16.84 -8.38
N THR A 488 -29.25 -16.52 -8.40
CA THR A 488 -30.11 -16.58 -7.21
C THR A 488 -30.85 -17.91 -7.14
N PHE A 489 -30.86 -18.52 -5.96
CA PHE A 489 -31.75 -19.62 -5.60
C PHE A 489 -32.78 -19.16 -4.57
N GLU A 490 -34.05 -19.47 -4.86
CA GLU A 490 -35.18 -19.30 -3.94
C GLU A 490 -35.46 -20.67 -3.29
N LEU A 491 -35.05 -20.83 -2.05
CA LEU A 491 -35.12 -22.06 -1.26
C LEU A 491 -36.03 -21.90 -0.03
N GLY A 492 -36.89 -20.88 -0.01
CA GLY A 492 -37.79 -20.61 1.12
C GLY A 492 -38.76 -21.76 1.45
N GLU A 493 -39.07 -22.62 0.48
CA GLU A 493 -39.89 -23.82 0.69
C GLU A 493 -39.12 -24.99 1.33
N GLN A 494 -37.79 -24.89 1.41
CA GLN A 494 -36.95 -25.92 2.02
C GLN A 494 -36.94 -25.80 3.54
N ASN A 495 -36.72 -26.93 4.22
CA ASN A 495 -36.63 -26.95 5.68
C ASN A 495 -35.35 -26.27 6.17
N ALA A 496 -35.37 -25.73 7.39
CA ALA A 496 -34.14 -25.26 8.03
C ALA A 496 -33.16 -26.43 8.18
N GLY A 497 -31.90 -26.21 7.85
CA GLY A 497 -30.90 -27.28 7.83
C GLY A 497 -29.68 -26.99 6.97
N LEU A 498 -28.84 -28.02 6.84
CA LEU A 498 -27.61 -28.00 6.07
C LEU A 498 -27.87 -28.43 4.62
N TYR A 499 -27.34 -27.65 3.69
CA TYR A 499 -27.39 -27.83 2.25
C TYR A 499 -25.99 -27.66 1.65
N PHE A 500 -25.83 -28.08 0.41
CA PHE A 500 -24.58 -27.96 -0.35
C PHE A 500 -24.88 -27.41 -1.74
N VAL A 501 -24.16 -26.37 -2.16
CA VAL A 501 -24.20 -25.86 -3.53
C VAL A 501 -22.98 -26.38 -4.25
N GLU A 502 -23.20 -27.25 -5.23
CA GLU A 502 -22.20 -27.77 -6.14
C GLU A 502 -22.16 -26.93 -7.42
N ALA A 503 -20.95 -26.65 -7.89
CA ALA A 503 -20.67 -25.90 -9.10
C ALA A 503 -19.73 -26.71 -10.00
N THR A 504 -20.17 -26.99 -11.23
CA THR A 504 -19.48 -27.88 -12.18
C THR A 504 -19.37 -27.21 -13.55
N ALA A 505 -18.16 -27.14 -14.10
CA ALA A 505 -17.86 -26.70 -15.47
C ALA A 505 -16.66 -27.51 -16.03
N GLU A 506 -16.29 -27.31 -17.29
CA GLU A 506 -15.14 -28.02 -17.89
C GLU A 506 -13.85 -27.72 -17.11
N GLY A 507 -13.27 -28.74 -16.47
CA GLY A 507 -12.07 -28.59 -15.62
C GLY A 507 -12.31 -27.92 -14.25
N TYR A 508 -13.56 -27.64 -13.88
CA TYR A 508 -13.91 -26.98 -12.62
C TYR A 508 -15.00 -27.74 -11.85
N HIS A 509 -14.73 -28.06 -10.58
CA HIS A 509 -15.68 -28.66 -9.66
C HIS A 509 -15.45 -28.12 -8.24
N ARG A 510 -16.48 -27.55 -7.63
CA ARG A 510 -16.46 -27.05 -6.25
C ARG A 510 -17.79 -27.28 -5.57
N VAL A 511 -17.74 -27.46 -4.25
CA VAL A 511 -18.92 -27.59 -3.40
C VAL A 511 -18.76 -26.62 -2.22
N GLN A 512 -19.78 -25.81 -1.96
CA GLN A 512 -19.83 -24.92 -0.81
C GLN A 512 -21.04 -25.23 0.07
N ARG A 513 -20.88 -24.98 1.37
CA ARG A 513 -21.90 -25.20 2.38
C ARG A 513 -22.93 -24.07 2.36
N LEU A 514 -24.20 -24.41 2.44
CA LEU A 514 -25.32 -23.49 2.62
C LEU A 514 -26.12 -23.88 3.86
N VAL A 515 -26.45 -22.94 4.73
CA VAL A 515 -27.31 -23.15 5.90
C VAL A 515 -28.60 -22.37 5.70
N ILE A 516 -29.74 -23.08 5.71
CA ILE A 516 -31.04 -22.44 5.77
C ILE A 516 -31.43 -22.33 7.25
N ALA A 517 -31.61 -21.11 7.74
CA ALA A 517 -32.02 -20.81 9.12
C ALA A 517 -33.27 -19.93 9.08
N ARG A 518 -34.24 -20.23 9.95
CA ARG A 518 -35.50 -19.50 10.07
C ARG A 518 -35.54 -18.69 11.35
#